data_AF-A0AA36J0L8-F1
#
_entry.id   AF-A0AA36J0L8-F1
#
_cell.length_a   1.000
_cell.length_b   1.000
_cell.length_c   1.000
_cell.angle_alpha   90.00
_cell.angle_beta   90.00
_cell.angle_gamma   90.00
#
_symmetry.space_group_name_H-M   'P 1'
#
loop_
_entity.id
_entity.type
_entity.pdbx_description
1 polymer ?
#
loop_
_entity_poly.entity_id
_entity_poly.type
_entity_poly.pdbx_seq_one_letter_code
_entity_poly.pdbx_strand_id
1 'polypeptide(L)'
;MSAESSDGWVRVADSTALEQCDRAHVQVEGRFVSVLRARDGLHCIDSVCYHTGGPLTIGDIEDINGDLCVRCPWHDYSVRLSDGAKPYQAMKLDPKTKKLSPDGWKYTKSTQRTHEVLLRDGAIFVRLSTGGKFESDQFAYNASAAKNVSSGDNSFRPDGKGPGGYKRSGEVLAEHAKASSLAPPDHLPPRSSMPPAKPPAEKVYRMDQDWRAFRFLSKKQLTSNMWRFRFALTDCLGWPDVERHVRLRFAGETLEREYTPVSPLGQANFFDLAIKVYPDGALTPRLLQMKPGQHVEMCGPHGDLTISWASKTATRAGQPIPFDGLALVVGGSAVTVALQLLQDWLVKGDACRSLGIDIVYACRFQEELAFRAELEELTRRCPNIRLLLSVSQAPADWPGVGRLDAAALQWLHKKALPIVCGPPAFNEAMKESLASLDFHKVICL
;
A
#
# COMPACT_ATOMS: atom_id res chain seq x y z
N MET A 1 35.51 21.24 -6.61
CA MET A 1 35.26 22.69 -6.73
C MET A 1 34.05 22.83 -7.65
N SER A 2 32.91 23.16 -7.05
CA SER A 2 31.60 23.29 -7.70
C SER A 2 31.54 24.58 -8.51
N ALA A 3 31.28 24.47 -9.81
CA ALA A 3 30.97 25.64 -10.63
C ALA A 3 29.57 26.14 -10.26
N GLU A 4 29.49 27.26 -9.54
CA GLU A 4 28.27 28.05 -9.42
C GLU A 4 27.93 28.60 -10.80
N SER A 5 26.89 28.06 -11.44
CA SER A 5 26.31 28.67 -12.64
C SER A 5 25.41 29.83 -12.21
N SER A 6 25.58 30.99 -12.83
CA SER A 6 24.88 32.27 -12.59
C SER A 6 23.35 32.27 -12.73
N ASP A 7 22.71 31.11 -12.94
CA ASP A 7 21.28 30.98 -13.25
C ASP A 7 20.45 30.36 -12.09
N GLY A 8 21.07 30.16 -10.92
CA GLY A 8 20.40 29.68 -9.69
C GLY A 8 20.06 28.18 -9.65
N TRP A 9 20.58 27.40 -10.61
CA TRP A 9 20.40 25.94 -10.65
C TRP A 9 21.50 25.22 -9.88
N VAL A 10 21.11 24.38 -8.92
CA VAL A 10 22.01 23.54 -8.13
C VAL A 10 21.84 22.08 -8.54
N ARG A 11 22.92 21.41 -8.94
CA ARG A 11 22.92 19.97 -9.22
C ARG A 11 22.75 19.20 -7.92
N VAL A 12 21.72 18.34 -7.84
CA VAL A 12 21.37 17.64 -6.60
C VAL A 12 21.55 16.12 -6.67
N ALA A 13 21.39 15.51 -7.85
CA ALA A 13 21.56 14.07 -8.03
C ALA A 13 21.80 13.70 -9.50
N ASP A 14 22.33 12.52 -9.76
CA ASP A 14 22.19 11.88 -11.07
C ASP A 14 20.76 11.36 -11.22
N SER A 15 20.20 11.48 -12.43
CA SER A 15 18.82 11.05 -12.72
C SER A 15 18.61 9.56 -12.46
N THR A 16 19.65 8.75 -12.67
CA THR A 16 19.66 7.31 -12.42
C THR A 16 19.75 6.94 -10.94
N ALA A 17 20.12 7.89 -10.07
CA ALA A 17 20.14 7.68 -8.62
C ALA A 17 18.76 7.87 -7.98
N LEU A 18 17.77 8.28 -8.76
CA LEU A 18 16.40 8.53 -8.32
C LEU A 18 15.43 7.77 -9.24
N GLU A 19 15.01 6.58 -8.82
CA GLU A 19 14.08 5.73 -9.58
C GLU A 19 12.64 6.27 -9.55
N GLN A 20 11.73 5.66 -10.31
CA GLN A 20 10.31 6.03 -10.31
C GLN A 20 9.70 5.82 -8.90
N CYS A 21 8.90 6.78 -8.43
CA CYS A 21 8.34 6.84 -7.07
C CYS A 21 9.39 6.96 -5.94
N ASP A 22 10.65 7.20 -6.29
CA ASP A 22 11.72 7.45 -5.32
C ASP A 22 11.85 8.94 -5.00
N ARG A 23 12.58 9.24 -3.92
CA ARG A 23 12.83 10.59 -3.45
C ARG A 23 14.27 10.78 -2.98
N ALA A 24 14.84 11.93 -3.30
CA ALA A 24 16.11 12.38 -2.75
C ALA A 24 15.86 13.56 -1.82
N HIS A 25 16.39 13.47 -0.60
CA HIS A 25 16.38 14.56 0.37
C HIS A 25 17.70 15.30 0.32
N VAL A 26 17.65 16.58 -0.03
CA VAL A 26 18.85 17.39 -0.29
C VAL A 26 18.75 18.74 0.38
N GLN A 27 19.91 19.35 0.61
CA GLN A 27 19.99 20.72 1.09
C GLN A 27 20.48 21.60 -0.05
N VAL A 28 19.73 22.65 -0.37
CA VAL A 28 20.06 23.65 -1.39
C VAL A 28 20.06 25.00 -0.68
N GLU A 29 21.19 25.71 -0.68
CA GLU A 29 21.35 27.02 0.01
C GLU A 29 20.82 27.02 1.45
N GLY A 30 21.10 25.95 2.20
CA GLY A 30 20.65 25.78 3.58
C GLY A 30 19.21 25.28 3.73
N ARG A 31 18.37 25.37 2.69
CA ARG A 31 16.97 24.93 2.68
C ARG A 31 16.86 23.43 2.43
N PHE A 32 16.05 22.73 3.22
CA PHE A 32 15.82 21.29 3.07
C PHE A 32 14.68 21.02 2.11
N VAL A 33 15.01 20.44 0.96
CA VAL A 33 14.06 20.13 -0.11
C VAL A 33 14.14 18.65 -0.47
N SER A 34 13.03 18.14 -0.99
CA SER A 34 12.97 16.79 -1.52
C SER A 34 12.67 16.86 -3.01
N VAL A 35 13.46 16.15 -3.80
CA VAL A 35 13.12 15.85 -5.18
C VAL A 35 12.40 14.51 -5.20
N LEU A 36 11.21 14.48 -5.77
CA LEU A 36 10.41 13.27 -5.92
C LEU A 36 10.27 12.98 -7.40
N ARG A 37 10.55 11.75 -7.82
CA ARG A 37 10.19 11.28 -9.15
C ARG A 37 8.84 10.61 -9.08
N ALA A 38 7.82 11.26 -9.62
CA ALA A 38 6.44 10.78 -9.63
C ALA A 38 5.98 10.46 -11.07
N ARG A 39 4.77 9.90 -11.23
CA ARG A 39 4.32 9.36 -12.53
C ARG A 39 4.23 10.41 -13.65
N ASP A 40 4.13 11.67 -13.28
CA ASP A 40 3.99 12.85 -14.14
C ASP A 40 5.29 13.67 -14.24
N GLY A 41 6.39 13.22 -13.61
CA GLY A 41 7.69 13.86 -13.73
C GLY A 41 8.40 14.08 -12.39
N LEU A 42 9.38 14.98 -12.41
CA LEU A 42 10.10 15.40 -11.21
C LEU A 42 9.34 16.53 -10.53
N HIS A 43 9.24 16.44 -9.21
CA HIS A 43 8.71 17.49 -8.34
C HIS A 43 9.76 17.86 -7.31
N CYS A 44 9.82 19.13 -6.93
CA CYS A 44 10.64 19.55 -5.81
C CYS A 44 9.80 20.35 -4.83
N ILE A 45 9.87 19.97 -3.55
CA ILE A 45 9.06 20.56 -2.49
C ILE A 45 9.88 20.59 -1.19
N ASP A 46 9.55 21.53 -0.31
CA ASP A 46 10.09 21.52 1.05
C ASP A 46 9.91 20.16 1.72
N SER A 47 11.00 19.63 2.29
CA SER A 47 11.03 18.33 2.96
C SER A 47 10.19 18.28 4.24
N VAL A 48 10.01 19.43 4.88
CA VAL A 48 9.42 19.57 6.20
C VAL A 48 8.03 20.20 6.10
N CYS A 49 7.03 19.59 6.71
CA CYS A 49 5.62 19.96 6.58
C CYS A 49 5.32 21.34 7.18
N TYR A 50 4.58 22.17 6.43
CA TYR A 50 4.11 23.48 6.86
C TYR A 50 3.22 23.47 8.11
N HIS A 51 2.58 22.34 8.43
CA HIS A 51 1.59 22.28 9.50
C HIS A 51 2.26 22.44 10.87
N THR A 52 3.22 21.57 11.21
CA THR A 52 3.93 21.62 12.50
C THR A 52 5.37 21.09 12.41
N GLY A 53 6.00 21.15 11.23
CA GLY A 53 7.40 20.73 11.09
C GLY A 53 7.62 19.21 11.01
N GLY A 54 6.60 18.42 10.63
CA GLY A 54 6.74 16.97 10.47
C GLY A 54 7.52 16.56 9.21
N PRO A 55 8.00 15.31 9.11
CA PRO A 55 8.79 14.84 7.99
C PRO A 55 7.88 14.52 6.79
N LEU A 56 7.40 15.58 6.13
CA LEU A 56 6.40 15.52 5.06
C LEU A 56 6.75 14.44 4.03
N THR A 57 7.96 14.53 3.52
CA THR A 57 8.39 13.76 2.36
C THR A 57 8.90 12.37 2.70
N ILE A 58 8.72 11.88 3.92
CA ILE A 58 8.71 10.43 4.20
C ILE A 58 7.37 9.81 3.83
N GLY A 59 6.31 10.62 3.84
CA GLY A 59 4.94 10.23 3.64
C GLY A 59 4.66 9.51 2.32
N ASP A 60 3.60 8.71 2.31
CA ASP A 60 3.11 8.10 1.08
C ASP A 60 2.68 9.20 0.08
N ILE A 61 2.89 8.94 -1.22
CA ILE A 61 2.37 9.79 -2.30
C ILE A 61 1.07 9.14 -2.77
N GLU A 62 0.02 9.95 -2.86
CA GLU A 62 -1.33 9.51 -3.21
C GLU A 62 -1.89 10.33 -4.35
N ASP A 63 -2.84 9.73 -5.07
CA ASP A 63 -3.67 10.42 -6.04
C ASP A 63 -4.92 10.96 -5.35
N ILE A 64 -5.06 12.28 -5.30
CA ILE A 64 -6.23 12.97 -4.76
C ILE A 64 -6.80 13.84 -5.87
N ASN A 65 -7.95 13.42 -6.42
CA ASN A 65 -8.62 14.14 -7.50
C ASN A 65 -7.72 14.34 -8.75
N GLY A 66 -6.90 13.34 -9.09
CA GLY A 66 -5.96 13.39 -10.21
C GLY A 66 -4.61 14.03 -9.86
N ASP A 67 -4.53 14.70 -8.72
CA ASP A 67 -3.32 15.38 -8.27
C ASP A 67 -2.48 14.49 -7.36
N LEU A 68 -1.18 14.43 -7.62
CA LEU A 68 -0.25 13.74 -6.75
C LEU A 68 -0.01 14.57 -5.49
N CYS A 69 -0.28 13.97 -4.34
CA CYS A 69 -0.16 14.60 -3.04
C CYS A 69 0.70 13.74 -2.12
N VAL A 70 1.70 14.35 -1.48
CA VAL A 70 2.44 13.70 -0.39
C VAL A 70 1.71 13.91 0.92
N ARG A 71 1.52 12.84 1.69
CA ARG A 71 0.78 12.85 2.95
C ARG A 71 1.71 12.82 4.14
N CYS A 72 1.73 13.88 4.94
CA CYS A 72 2.59 13.93 6.12
C CYS A 72 2.26 12.82 7.13
N PRO A 73 3.23 11.99 7.55
CA PRO A 73 2.98 10.86 8.44
C PRO A 73 2.67 11.26 9.90
N TRP A 74 2.87 12.54 10.26
CA TRP A 74 2.55 13.03 11.60
C TRP A 74 1.11 13.53 11.74
N HIS A 75 0.54 14.14 10.71
CA HIS A 75 -0.76 14.81 10.86
C HIS A 75 -1.74 14.48 9.75
N ASP A 76 -1.37 13.60 8.81
CA ASP A 76 -2.22 13.19 7.69
C ASP A 76 -2.57 14.34 6.73
N TYR A 77 -1.77 15.42 6.77
CA TYR A 77 -1.93 16.55 5.86
C TYR A 77 -1.37 16.17 4.49
N SER A 78 -2.28 16.07 3.52
CA SER A 78 -1.93 15.93 2.11
C SER A 78 -1.50 17.27 1.52
N VAL A 79 -0.40 17.24 0.78
CA VAL A 79 0.18 18.40 0.12
C VAL A 79 0.40 18.05 -1.35
N ARG A 80 -0.25 18.79 -2.24
CA ARG A 80 -0.11 18.60 -3.68
C ARG A 80 1.32 18.92 -4.11
N LEU A 81 1.92 18.03 -4.90
CA LEU A 81 3.32 18.12 -5.31
C LEU A 81 3.57 19.26 -6.30
N SER A 82 2.58 19.59 -7.14
CA SER A 82 2.74 20.59 -8.20
C SER A 82 2.84 22.02 -7.67
N ASP A 83 2.10 22.36 -6.61
CA ASP A 83 2.01 23.74 -6.12
C ASP A 83 1.96 23.88 -4.59
N GLY A 84 2.04 22.78 -3.84
CA GLY A 84 2.05 22.79 -2.38
C GLY A 84 0.73 23.19 -1.72
N ALA A 85 -0.38 23.19 -2.46
CA ALA A 85 -1.71 23.40 -1.90
C ALA A 85 -2.23 22.13 -1.19
N LYS A 86 -3.02 22.31 -0.14
CA LYS A 86 -3.71 21.20 0.52
C LYS A 86 -5.06 20.95 -0.15
N PRO A 87 -5.34 19.74 -0.68
CA PRO A 87 -6.68 19.38 -1.10
C PRO A 87 -7.59 19.21 0.11
N TYR A 88 -8.84 19.66 0.00
CA TYR A 88 -9.90 19.38 0.95
C TYR A 88 -11.23 19.22 0.23
N GLN A 89 -12.11 18.38 0.76
CA GLN A 89 -13.46 18.24 0.24
C GLN A 89 -14.33 19.34 0.86
N ALA A 90 -14.81 20.26 0.03
CA ALA A 90 -15.69 21.32 0.48
C ALA A 90 -17.08 20.76 0.80
N MET A 91 -17.78 21.40 1.72
CA MET A 91 -19.15 21.03 2.12
C MET A 91 -20.08 22.21 1.85
N LYS A 92 -21.23 21.95 1.24
CA LYS A 92 -22.31 22.91 1.00
C LYS A 92 -23.43 22.65 2.01
N LEU A 93 -23.85 23.71 2.68
CA LEU A 93 -25.01 23.67 3.58
C LEU A 93 -26.28 24.00 2.80
N ASP A 94 -27.25 23.09 2.80
CA ASP A 94 -28.60 23.39 2.32
C ASP A 94 -29.30 24.33 3.33
N PRO A 95 -29.68 25.54 2.92
CA PRO A 95 -30.28 26.52 3.84
C PRO A 95 -31.67 26.11 4.34
N LYS A 96 -32.42 25.28 3.60
CA LYS A 96 -33.76 24.80 3.95
C LYS A 96 -33.70 23.57 4.84
N THR A 97 -32.85 22.60 4.48
CA THR A 97 -32.79 21.31 5.20
C THR A 97 -31.71 21.27 6.29
N LYS A 98 -30.82 22.28 6.33
CA LYS A 98 -29.64 22.36 7.21
C LYS A 98 -28.68 21.16 7.07
N LYS A 99 -28.77 20.40 5.98
CA LYS A 99 -27.89 19.27 5.70
C LYS A 99 -26.63 19.71 4.96
N LEU A 100 -25.50 19.10 5.30
CA LEU A 100 -24.23 19.28 4.61
C LEU A 100 -24.09 18.21 3.52
N SER A 101 -23.72 18.62 2.31
CA SER A 101 -23.40 17.73 1.20
C SER A 101 -22.03 18.08 0.61
N PRO A 102 -21.30 17.13 0.00
CA PRO A 102 -20.06 17.43 -0.71
C PRO A 102 -20.25 18.53 -1.79
N ASP A 103 -19.29 19.44 -1.89
CA ASP A 103 -19.22 20.57 -2.84
C ASP A 103 -17.95 20.51 -3.70
N GLY A 104 -17.49 19.27 -3.98
CA GLY A 104 -16.29 18.99 -4.74
C GLY A 104 -14.97 19.18 -3.98
N TRP A 105 -13.88 18.83 -4.65
CA TRP A 105 -12.53 19.07 -4.18
C TRP A 105 -12.16 20.55 -4.37
N LYS A 106 -11.67 21.16 -3.31
CA LYS A 106 -11.08 22.50 -3.32
C LYS A 106 -9.66 22.41 -2.79
N TYR A 107 -8.89 23.44 -3.06
CA TYR A 107 -7.52 23.55 -2.62
C TYR A 107 -7.38 24.78 -1.75
N THR A 108 -6.59 24.67 -0.69
CA THR A 108 -6.18 25.85 0.04
C THR A 108 -5.31 26.74 -0.85
N LYS A 109 -4.99 27.94 -0.40
CA LYS A 109 -3.77 28.61 -0.89
C LYS A 109 -2.57 27.66 -0.77
N SER A 110 -1.57 27.83 -1.62
CA SER A 110 -0.30 27.11 -1.48
C SER A 110 0.36 27.46 -0.16
N THR A 111 0.48 26.47 0.73
CA THR A 111 1.06 26.64 2.08
C THR A 111 2.41 25.95 2.21
N GLN A 112 2.63 24.88 1.45
CA GLN A 112 3.93 24.28 1.26
C GLN A 112 4.61 24.92 0.04
N ARG A 113 5.89 25.24 0.14
CA ARG A 113 6.64 25.77 -1.00
C ARG A 113 7.11 24.64 -1.91
N THR A 114 6.84 24.78 -3.20
CA THR A 114 7.45 23.99 -4.27
C THR A 114 8.60 24.75 -4.92
N HIS A 115 9.50 24.01 -5.56
CA HIS A 115 10.69 24.53 -6.20
C HIS A 115 10.79 23.99 -7.62
N GLU A 116 11.55 24.69 -8.45
CA GLU A 116 11.77 24.27 -9.82
C GLU A 116 12.77 23.12 -9.85
N VAL A 117 12.49 22.13 -10.70
CA VAL A 117 13.35 20.98 -10.92
C VAL A 117 13.50 20.73 -12.41
N LEU A 118 14.73 20.45 -12.83
CA LEU A 118 15.10 20.27 -14.22
C LEU A 118 15.96 19.02 -14.37
N LEU A 119 15.61 18.19 -15.35
CA LEU A 119 16.47 17.12 -15.83
C LEU A 119 17.28 17.63 -17.03
N ARG A 120 18.61 17.65 -16.91
CA ARG A 120 19.52 18.07 -17.99
C ARG A 120 20.75 17.18 -18.01
N ASP A 121 21.09 16.66 -19.18
CA ASP A 121 22.30 15.85 -19.40
C ASP A 121 22.45 14.69 -18.40
N GLY A 122 21.32 14.04 -18.05
CA GLY A 122 21.29 12.92 -17.09
C GLY A 122 21.40 13.32 -15.62
N ALA A 123 21.47 14.62 -15.29
CA ALA A 123 21.53 15.13 -13.93
C ALA A 123 20.26 15.92 -13.56
N ILE A 124 19.91 15.87 -12.29
CA ILE A 124 18.80 16.62 -11.70
C ILE A 124 19.35 17.91 -11.10
N PHE A 125 18.73 19.02 -11.48
CA PHE A 125 19.00 20.35 -10.96
C PHE A 125 17.76 20.88 -10.25
N VAL A 126 17.97 21.59 -9.15
CA VAL A 126 16.92 22.29 -8.41
C VAL A 126 17.24 23.78 -8.38
N ARG A 127 16.22 24.61 -8.57
CA ARG A 127 16.29 26.05 -8.34
C ARG A 127 15.25 26.44 -7.31
N LEU A 128 15.69 27.09 -6.24
CA LEU A 128 14.80 27.52 -5.18
C LEU A 128 13.89 28.64 -5.66
N SER A 129 12.58 28.40 -5.66
CA SER A 129 11.58 29.46 -5.82
C SER A 129 11.59 30.40 -4.61
N THR A 130 12.09 31.63 -4.79
CA THR A 130 12.24 32.64 -3.72
C THR A 130 11.07 33.62 -3.61
N GLY A 131 10.16 33.63 -4.59
CA GLY A 131 9.00 34.52 -4.61
C GLY A 131 7.93 34.14 -3.57
N GLY A 132 7.27 35.14 -2.99
CA GLY A 132 6.16 34.95 -2.05
C GLY A 132 6.57 34.44 -0.66
N LYS A 133 5.61 34.41 0.28
CA LYS A 133 5.77 33.83 1.62
C LYS A 133 4.86 32.62 1.76
N PHE A 134 5.42 31.51 2.23
CA PHE A 134 4.72 30.24 2.42
C PHE A 134 4.83 29.82 3.89
N GLU A 135 3.83 29.09 4.37
CA GLU A 135 3.80 28.65 5.77
C GLU A 135 4.91 27.63 6.08
N SER A 136 5.38 26.89 5.07
CA SER A 136 6.54 26.00 5.23
C SER A 136 7.87 26.71 5.43
N ASP A 137 7.99 28.01 5.12
CA ASP A 137 9.26 28.75 5.24
C ASP A 137 9.81 28.76 6.68
N GLN A 138 8.93 28.72 7.68
CA GLN A 138 9.31 28.66 9.09
C GLN A 138 10.01 27.35 9.48
N PHE A 139 9.80 26.28 8.70
CA PHE A 139 10.34 24.94 8.97
C PHE A 139 11.43 24.52 7.97
N ALA A 140 11.51 25.20 6.84
CA ALA A 140 12.35 24.86 5.70
C ALA A 140 13.87 24.78 5.99
N TYR A 141 14.31 25.41 7.09
CA TYR A 141 15.72 25.42 7.55
C TYR A 141 15.93 24.65 8.86
N ASN A 142 14.90 23.94 9.35
CA ASN A 142 14.98 23.24 10.63
C ASN A 142 15.75 21.91 10.47
N ALA A 143 17.01 21.90 10.89
CA ALA A 143 17.89 20.74 10.82
C ALA A 143 17.39 19.52 11.64
N SER A 144 16.67 19.75 12.75
CA SER A 144 16.12 18.65 13.56
C SER A 144 14.96 17.94 12.84
N ALA A 145 14.05 18.72 12.24
CA ALA A 145 12.97 18.17 11.43
C ALA A 145 13.50 17.49 10.16
N ALA A 146 14.51 18.10 9.52
CA ALA A 146 15.17 17.52 8.35
C ALA A 146 15.93 16.24 8.67
N LYS A 147 16.50 16.11 9.88
CA LYS A 147 17.13 14.86 10.33
C LYS A 147 16.14 13.70 10.33
N ASN A 148 14.89 13.94 10.78
CA ASN A 148 13.85 12.91 10.75
C ASN A 148 13.53 12.49 9.32
N VAL A 149 13.45 13.44 8.39
CA VAL A 149 13.26 13.18 6.95
C VAL A 149 14.39 12.31 6.40
N SER A 150 15.65 12.68 6.63
CA SER A 150 16.81 11.98 6.09
C SER A 150 17.07 10.61 6.73
N SER A 151 16.64 10.39 7.98
CA SER A 151 16.79 9.11 8.67
C SER A 151 15.66 8.12 8.42
N GLY A 152 14.55 8.56 7.80
CA GLY A 152 13.34 7.76 7.71
C GLY A 152 12.62 7.57 9.07
N ASP A 153 13.02 8.33 10.09
CA ASP A 153 12.53 8.17 11.46
C ASP A 153 11.20 8.92 11.66
N ASN A 154 10.15 8.15 11.91
CA ASN A 154 8.80 8.65 12.19
C ASN A 154 8.37 8.43 13.66
N SER A 155 9.29 7.99 14.54
CA SER A 155 8.98 7.55 15.91
C SER A 155 8.81 8.70 16.91
N PHE A 156 9.41 9.86 16.66
CA PHE A 156 9.41 11.01 17.56
C PHE A 156 8.44 12.10 17.10
N ARG A 157 7.44 12.45 17.92
CA ARG A 157 6.54 13.60 17.71
C ARG A 157 6.73 14.64 18.82
N PRO A 158 7.08 15.91 18.51
CA PRO A 158 7.26 16.96 19.52
C PRO A 158 5.97 17.36 20.24
N ASP A 159 4.80 17.06 19.68
CA ASP A 159 3.49 17.46 20.21
C ASP A 159 2.94 16.52 21.30
N GLY A 160 3.70 15.48 21.67
CA GLY A 160 3.31 14.52 22.72
C GLY A 160 2.08 13.67 22.39
N LYS A 161 1.51 13.82 21.18
CA LYS A 161 0.43 12.96 20.70
C LYS A 161 1.09 11.74 20.10
N GLY A 162 0.91 10.57 20.73
CA GLY A 162 1.20 9.27 20.09
C GLY A 162 0.47 9.12 18.75
N PRO A 163 0.52 7.97 18.06
CA PRO A 163 -0.25 7.75 16.83
C PRO A 163 -1.75 7.85 17.12
N GLY A 164 -2.27 9.07 17.17
CA GLY A 164 -3.61 9.42 17.59
C GLY A 164 -4.57 9.02 16.49
N GLY A 165 -5.48 8.11 16.83
CA GLY A 165 -6.48 7.60 15.94
C GLY A 165 -7.41 8.69 15.43
N TYR A 166 -7.49 8.83 14.12
CA TYR A 166 -8.66 9.34 13.40
C TYR A 166 -8.81 8.55 12.09
N LYS A 167 -10.08 8.39 11.69
CA LYS A 167 -10.57 7.44 10.68
C LYS A 167 -10.05 7.75 9.26
N ARG A 168 -9.94 6.69 8.47
CA ARG A 168 -9.33 6.62 7.13
C ARG A 168 -10.24 7.22 6.06
N SER A 169 -9.68 8.01 5.15
CA SER A 169 -10.34 8.68 4.02
C SER A 169 -10.75 7.74 2.86
N GLY A 170 -10.55 6.43 3.00
CA GLY A 170 -10.96 5.42 2.00
C GLY A 170 -12.47 5.32 1.78
N GLU A 171 -13.28 5.97 2.61
CA GLU A 171 -14.74 5.82 2.64
C GLU A 171 -15.51 6.80 1.72
N VAL A 172 -14.86 7.81 1.10
CA VAL A 172 -15.59 8.92 0.42
C VAL A 172 -15.49 8.95 -1.12
N LEU A 173 -14.61 8.16 -1.75
CA LEU A 173 -14.33 8.27 -3.19
C LEU A 173 -15.03 7.25 -4.10
N ALA A 174 -15.93 6.40 -3.58
CA ALA A 174 -16.62 5.39 -4.37
C ALA A 174 -17.90 5.85 -5.10
N GLU A 175 -18.33 7.12 -4.98
CA GLU A 175 -19.69 7.53 -5.39
C GLU A 175 -19.83 8.36 -6.69
N HIS A 176 -18.77 8.82 -7.38
CA HIS A 176 -18.93 9.83 -8.45
C HIS A 176 -18.37 9.50 -9.85
N ALA A 177 -18.10 8.24 -10.19
CA ALA A 177 -17.71 7.86 -11.55
C ALA A 177 -18.83 7.12 -12.30
N LYS A 178 -19.87 7.85 -12.72
CA LYS A 178 -20.70 7.52 -13.88
C LYS A 178 -20.97 8.78 -14.71
N ALA A 179 -20.82 8.66 -16.04
CA ALA A 179 -21.04 9.61 -17.14
C ALA A 179 -19.87 10.59 -17.42
N SER A 180 -19.41 10.88 -18.65
CA SER A 180 -19.76 10.46 -20.02
C SER A 180 -18.60 10.90 -20.97
N SER A 181 -18.49 10.21 -22.10
CA SER A 181 -17.53 10.34 -23.22
C SER A 181 -17.59 11.66 -24.01
N LEU A 182 -16.52 12.01 -24.74
CA LEU A 182 -16.52 12.51 -26.13
C LEU A 182 -15.10 12.53 -26.74
N ALA A 183 -15.01 12.28 -28.06
CA ALA A 183 -13.78 12.10 -28.87
C ALA A 183 -13.20 13.42 -29.41
N PRO A 184 -11.92 13.48 -29.84
CA PRO A 184 -11.27 14.69 -30.35
C PRO A 184 -11.38 14.85 -31.89
N PRO A 185 -11.32 16.08 -32.43
CA PRO A 185 -11.23 16.31 -33.88
C PRO A 185 -9.80 16.48 -34.39
N ASP A 186 -9.68 16.23 -35.70
CA ASP A 186 -8.52 16.03 -36.57
C ASP A 186 -7.76 17.29 -37.08
N HIS A 187 -6.52 17.02 -37.55
CA HIS A 187 -5.72 17.66 -38.63
C HIS A 187 -5.05 19.04 -38.36
N LEU A 188 -3.80 19.38 -38.75
CA LEU A 188 -2.67 18.90 -39.61
C LEU A 188 -1.46 19.90 -39.34
N PRO A 189 -0.22 19.88 -39.95
CA PRO A 189 0.45 18.99 -40.92
C PRO A 189 1.90 18.55 -40.47
N PRO A 190 2.72 17.85 -41.30
CA PRO A 190 3.82 17.00 -40.85
C PRO A 190 5.22 17.64 -40.92
N ARG A 191 6.18 17.11 -40.14
CA ARG A 191 7.63 17.24 -40.45
C ARG A 191 8.41 15.94 -40.20
N SER A 192 9.02 15.52 -41.31
CA SER A 192 10.06 14.51 -41.58
C SER A 192 10.75 13.75 -40.42
N SER A 193 10.49 12.45 -40.42
CA SER A 193 11.38 11.29 -40.24
C SER A 193 12.84 11.51 -39.78
N MET A 194 13.11 11.11 -38.54
CA MET A 194 14.12 10.07 -38.23
C MET A 194 13.50 9.10 -37.21
N PRO A 195 13.69 7.77 -37.32
CA PRO A 195 13.16 6.86 -36.33
C PRO A 195 13.91 7.09 -35.00
N PRO A 196 13.23 7.44 -33.89
CA PRO A 196 13.86 7.34 -32.59
C PRO A 196 14.21 5.86 -32.38
N ALA A 197 15.46 5.60 -32.01
CA ALA A 197 15.87 4.27 -31.60
C ALA A 197 14.86 3.77 -30.56
N LYS A 198 14.26 2.62 -30.84
CA LYS A 198 13.32 1.96 -29.92
C LYS A 198 14.04 1.90 -28.57
N PRO A 199 13.55 2.58 -27.51
CA PRO A 199 14.15 2.40 -26.20
C PRO A 199 14.18 0.89 -25.94
N PRO A 200 15.30 0.34 -25.44
CA PRO A 200 15.37 -1.09 -25.17
C PRO A 200 14.14 -1.44 -24.36
N ALA A 201 13.39 -2.45 -24.82
CA ALA A 201 12.21 -2.91 -24.09
C ALA A 201 12.70 -3.28 -22.68
N GLU A 202 12.46 -2.39 -21.73
CA GLU A 202 12.90 -2.58 -20.37
C GLU A 202 12.16 -3.82 -19.89
N LYS A 203 12.92 -4.86 -19.55
CA LYS A 203 12.36 -6.17 -19.22
C LYS A 203 11.45 -5.96 -18.01
N VAL A 204 10.14 -6.04 -18.24
CA VAL A 204 9.11 -6.22 -17.22
C VAL A 204 9.58 -7.35 -16.31
N TYR A 205 10.08 -7.00 -15.13
CA TYR A 205 10.59 -8.01 -14.21
C TYR A 205 9.40 -8.65 -13.50
N ARG A 206 9.03 -9.84 -13.96
CA ARG A 206 8.17 -10.73 -13.19
C ARG A 206 9.06 -11.55 -12.29
N MET A 207 8.83 -11.51 -10.98
CA MET A 207 9.52 -12.43 -10.08
C MET A 207 9.25 -13.86 -10.56
N ASP A 208 10.32 -14.63 -10.68
CA ASP A 208 10.35 -16.01 -11.17
C ASP A 208 10.84 -16.97 -10.07
N GLN A 209 10.84 -18.27 -10.38
CA GLN A 209 11.28 -19.29 -9.40
C GLN A 209 12.80 -19.31 -9.17
N ASP A 210 13.55 -18.39 -9.80
CA ASP A 210 14.97 -18.22 -9.55
C ASP A 210 15.20 -17.38 -8.28
N TRP A 211 16.11 -17.82 -7.44
CA TRP A 211 16.52 -17.08 -6.25
C TRP A 211 17.23 -15.79 -6.63
N ARG A 212 16.73 -14.66 -6.13
CA ARG A 212 17.31 -13.34 -6.39
C ARG A 212 17.34 -12.50 -5.12
N ALA A 213 18.31 -11.61 -5.04
CA ALA A 213 18.46 -10.70 -3.92
C ALA A 213 17.49 -9.52 -4.03
N PHE A 214 16.72 -9.28 -2.96
CA PHE A 214 15.79 -8.17 -2.83
C PHE A 214 16.27 -7.22 -1.74
N ARG A 215 16.40 -5.94 -2.11
CA ARG A 215 16.82 -4.88 -1.19
C ARG A 215 15.69 -4.53 -0.25
N PHE A 216 15.94 -4.67 1.04
CA PHE A 216 15.04 -4.25 2.10
C PHE A 216 15.05 -2.72 2.21
N LEU A 217 13.86 -2.12 2.18
CA LEU A 217 13.67 -0.67 2.19
C LEU A 217 13.27 -0.15 3.57
N SER A 218 12.26 -0.75 4.20
CA SER A 218 11.76 -0.31 5.50
C SER A 218 10.88 -1.36 6.15
N LYS A 219 10.61 -1.20 7.45
CA LYS A 219 9.62 -2.00 8.18
C LYS A 219 8.72 -1.12 9.03
N LYS A 220 7.47 -1.54 9.20
CA LYS A 220 6.46 -0.89 10.05
C LYS A 220 5.79 -1.93 10.94
N GLN A 221 5.68 -1.64 12.23
CA GLN A 221 4.93 -2.50 13.15
C GLN A 221 3.43 -2.42 12.85
N LEU A 222 2.76 -3.57 12.76
CA LEU A 222 1.32 -3.68 12.55
C LEU A 222 0.60 -4.04 13.86
N THR A 223 1.17 -4.97 14.62
CA THR A 223 0.69 -5.43 15.93
C THR A 223 1.89 -5.67 16.86
N SER A 224 1.65 -6.15 18.08
CA SER A 224 2.72 -6.52 19.02
C SER A 224 3.71 -7.53 18.44
N ASN A 225 3.27 -8.39 17.51
CA ASN A 225 4.09 -9.46 16.95
C ASN A 225 4.05 -9.54 15.42
N MET A 226 3.44 -8.60 14.71
CA MET A 226 3.41 -8.62 13.23
C MET A 226 3.97 -7.31 12.66
N TRP A 227 4.78 -7.44 11.61
CA TRP A 227 5.49 -6.34 10.97
C TRP A 227 5.31 -6.40 9.46
N ARG A 228 5.14 -5.23 8.84
CA ARG A 228 5.17 -5.04 7.40
C ARG A 228 6.59 -4.73 6.97
N PHE A 229 7.17 -5.55 6.11
CA PHE A 229 8.50 -5.38 5.52
C PHE A 229 8.36 -5.00 4.05
N ARG A 230 9.00 -3.89 3.65
CA ARG A 230 9.00 -3.40 2.28
C ARG A 230 10.29 -3.78 1.58
N PHE A 231 10.18 -4.35 0.39
CA PHE A 231 11.30 -4.72 -0.46
C PHE A 231 11.19 -4.02 -1.81
N ALA A 232 12.33 -3.60 -2.35
CA ALA A 232 12.41 -2.98 -3.66
C ALA A 232 12.07 -3.98 -4.77
N LEU A 233 11.41 -3.47 -5.80
CA LEU A 233 11.21 -4.12 -7.10
C LEU A 233 11.56 -3.11 -8.18
N THR A 234 11.93 -3.57 -9.37
CA THR A 234 12.17 -2.68 -10.52
C THR A 234 10.86 -2.33 -11.24
N ASP A 235 9.87 -3.21 -11.16
CA ASP A 235 8.54 -3.04 -11.74
C ASP A 235 7.52 -3.52 -10.69
N CYS A 236 6.63 -4.46 -11.02
CA CYS A 236 5.68 -5.05 -10.10
C CYS A 236 5.85 -6.58 -10.02
N LEU A 237 5.19 -7.23 -9.05
CA LEU A 237 5.18 -8.70 -9.02
C LEU A 237 4.50 -9.26 -10.28
N GLY A 238 3.42 -8.60 -10.73
CA GLY A 238 2.81 -8.85 -12.04
C GLY A 238 2.27 -10.26 -12.24
N TRP A 239 1.98 -10.99 -11.16
CA TRP A 239 1.50 -12.36 -11.24
C TRP A 239 0.05 -12.41 -11.75
N PRO A 240 -0.26 -13.35 -12.66
CA PRO A 240 -1.60 -13.42 -13.27
C PRO A 240 -2.67 -13.90 -12.27
N ASP A 241 -2.25 -14.71 -11.30
CA ASP A 241 -3.11 -15.40 -10.35
C ASP A 241 -2.89 -14.93 -8.91
N VAL A 242 -3.89 -15.23 -8.09
CA VAL A 242 -3.94 -15.03 -6.64
C VAL A 242 -3.52 -16.27 -5.86
N GLU A 243 -3.36 -16.11 -4.54
CA GLU A 243 -2.78 -17.12 -3.67
C GLU A 243 -1.39 -17.50 -4.19
N ARG A 244 -0.56 -16.45 -4.32
CA ARG A 244 0.83 -16.58 -4.66
C ARG A 244 1.70 -16.05 -3.55
N HIS A 245 2.71 -16.82 -3.20
CA HIS A 245 3.66 -16.50 -2.15
C HIS A 245 5.09 -16.59 -2.66
N VAL A 246 5.97 -15.95 -1.90
CA VAL A 246 7.42 -15.98 -2.08
C VAL A 246 8.00 -16.98 -1.11
N ARG A 247 9.06 -17.69 -1.49
CA ARG A 247 9.99 -18.29 -0.52
C ARG A 247 11.11 -17.29 -0.27
N LEU A 248 11.45 -17.09 1.00
CA LEU A 248 12.44 -16.13 1.46
C LEU A 248 13.49 -16.84 2.30
N ARG A 249 14.77 -16.56 2.03
CA ARG A 249 15.92 -17.00 2.83
C ARG A 249 16.96 -15.87 2.98
N PHE A 250 17.88 -16.02 3.92
CA PHE A 250 19.10 -15.22 3.93
C PHE A 250 20.12 -15.79 2.94
N ALA A 251 20.94 -14.92 2.35
CA ALA A 251 21.87 -15.31 1.31
C ALA A 251 22.81 -16.45 1.77
N GLY A 252 22.91 -17.50 0.97
CA GLY A 252 23.75 -18.68 1.27
C GLY A 252 23.18 -19.64 2.32
N GLU A 253 21.97 -19.41 2.82
CA GLU A 253 21.32 -20.29 3.80
C GLU A 253 20.27 -21.19 3.15
N THR A 254 20.03 -22.35 3.76
CA THR A 254 18.99 -23.30 3.32
C THR A 254 17.66 -23.11 4.06
N LEU A 255 17.66 -22.37 5.17
CA LEU A 255 16.45 -22.08 5.93
C LEU A 255 15.59 -21.06 5.19
N GLU A 256 14.52 -21.54 4.59
CA GLU A 256 13.53 -20.72 3.88
C GLU A 256 12.17 -20.73 4.55
N ARG A 257 11.40 -19.66 4.35
CA ARG A 257 9.99 -19.54 4.79
C ARG A 257 9.15 -18.89 3.71
N GLU A 258 7.88 -19.27 3.69
CA GLU A 258 6.90 -18.78 2.72
C GLU A 258 6.16 -17.56 3.26
N TYR A 259 5.99 -16.55 2.41
CA TYR A 259 5.27 -15.32 2.74
C TYR A 259 4.41 -14.85 1.57
N THR A 260 3.15 -14.52 1.86
CA THR A 260 2.23 -13.94 0.87
C THR A 260 2.41 -12.41 0.83
N PRO A 261 2.70 -11.80 -0.33
CA PRO A 261 2.69 -10.35 -0.49
C PRO A 261 1.32 -9.75 -0.18
N VAL A 262 1.33 -8.65 0.57
CA VAL A 262 0.12 -7.91 0.97
C VAL A 262 -0.12 -6.64 0.17
N SER A 263 0.88 -6.16 -0.57
CA SER A 263 0.70 -5.10 -1.56
C SER A 263 -0.02 -5.63 -2.81
N PRO A 264 -0.75 -4.78 -3.56
CA PRO A 264 -1.32 -5.17 -4.84
C PRO A 264 -0.27 -5.79 -5.76
N LEU A 265 -0.62 -6.83 -6.52
CA LEU A 265 0.34 -7.51 -7.40
C LEU A 265 0.84 -6.61 -8.54
N GLY A 266 0.04 -5.61 -8.94
CA GLY A 266 0.43 -4.56 -9.87
C GLY A 266 1.13 -3.36 -9.22
N GLN A 267 1.45 -3.41 -7.92
CA GLN A 267 2.19 -2.35 -7.24
C GLN A 267 3.60 -2.28 -7.84
N ALA A 268 3.92 -1.12 -8.44
CA ALA A 268 5.24 -0.86 -8.98
C ALA A 268 6.24 -0.48 -7.88
N ASN A 269 7.52 -0.75 -8.17
CA ASN A 269 8.73 -0.37 -7.45
C ASN A 269 8.95 -1.01 -6.08
N PHE A 270 7.92 -1.60 -5.47
CA PHE A 270 8.07 -2.33 -4.22
C PHE A 270 6.97 -3.36 -4.03
N PHE A 271 7.21 -4.27 -3.10
CA PHE A 271 6.17 -5.11 -2.52
C PHE A 271 6.34 -5.18 -1.01
N ASP A 272 5.22 -5.40 -0.33
CA ASP A 272 5.17 -5.51 1.12
C ASP A 272 4.87 -6.96 1.53
N LEU A 273 5.63 -7.49 2.48
CA LEU A 273 5.34 -8.74 3.19
C LEU A 273 4.87 -8.40 4.61
N ALA A 274 3.78 -8.99 5.08
CA ALA A 274 3.37 -8.87 6.48
C ALA A 274 3.70 -10.17 7.23
N ILE A 275 4.63 -10.09 8.17
CA ILE A 275 5.29 -11.24 8.78
C ILE A 275 5.08 -11.21 10.29
N LYS A 276 4.54 -12.29 10.84
CA LYS A 276 4.49 -12.51 12.29
C LYS A 276 5.88 -12.92 12.79
N VAL A 277 6.40 -12.18 13.76
CA VAL A 277 7.69 -12.42 14.39
C VAL A 277 7.52 -13.39 15.55
N TYR A 278 8.25 -14.50 15.46
CA TYR A 278 8.42 -15.46 16.54
C TYR A 278 9.78 -15.18 17.19
N PRO A 279 9.83 -14.73 18.46
CA PRO A 279 11.10 -14.40 19.15
C PRO A 279 12.09 -15.56 19.17
N ASP A 280 11.60 -16.77 19.36
CA ASP A 280 12.41 -18.01 19.37
C ASP A 280 12.59 -18.62 17.97
N GLY A 281 12.11 -17.94 16.93
CA GLY A 281 12.22 -18.39 15.54
C GLY A 281 13.63 -18.19 14.97
N ALA A 282 14.07 -19.07 14.07
CA ALA A 282 15.40 -18.97 13.48
C ALA A 282 15.54 -17.86 12.41
N LEU A 283 14.43 -17.45 11.78
CA LEU A 283 14.43 -16.50 10.65
C LEU A 283 13.83 -15.14 11.01
N THR A 284 12.68 -15.11 11.70
CA THR A 284 11.93 -13.86 11.92
C THR A 284 12.59 -12.83 12.85
N PRO A 285 13.34 -13.18 13.90
CA PRO A 285 14.09 -12.20 14.69
C PRO A 285 15.17 -11.49 13.86
N ARG A 286 15.84 -12.23 12.96
CA ARG A 286 16.84 -11.68 12.06
C ARG A 286 16.22 -10.73 11.03
N LEU A 287 15.06 -11.10 10.46
CA LEU A 287 14.28 -10.18 9.63
C LEU A 287 13.94 -8.91 10.40
N LEU A 288 13.46 -9.04 11.63
CA LEU A 288 13.13 -7.89 12.48
C LEU A 288 14.34 -7.00 12.78
N GLN A 289 15.58 -7.50 12.73
CA GLN A 289 16.79 -6.71 12.94
C GLN A 289 17.33 -6.04 11.66
N MET A 290 16.74 -6.34 10.48
CA MET A 290 17.22 -5.78 9.22
C MET A 290 17.18 -4.25 9.20
N LYS A 291 18.19 -3.68 8.55
CA LYS A 291 18.39 -2.25 8.29
C LYS A 291 18.20 -1.97 6.80
N PRO A 292 17.60 -0.83 6.42
CA PRO A 292 17.46 -0.43 5.02
C PRO A 292 18.76 -0.59 4.22
N GLY A 293 18.66 -1.07 2.98
CA GLY A 293 19.78 -1.37 2.10
C GLY A 293 20.33 -2.79 2.20
N GLN A 294 20.00 -3.55 3.25
CA GLN A 294 20.33 -4.97 3.33
C GLN A 294 19.50 -5.81 2.36
N HIS A 295 19.93 -7.04 2.09
CA HIS A 295 19.28 -7.93 1.13
C HIS A 295 18.86 -9.26 1.77
N VAL A 296 17.80 -9.84 1.23
CA VAL A 296 17.39 -11.24 1.42
C VAL A 296 17.17 -11.87 0.06
N GLU A 297 17.30 -13.18 -0.03
CA GLU A 297 17.01 -13.89 -1.28
C GLU A 297 15.55 -14.34 -1.28
N MET A 298 14.86 -14.13 -2.40
CA MET A 298 13.51 -14.64 -2.59
C MET A 298 13.33 -15.24 -3.97
N CYS A 299 12.38 -16.17 -4.08
CA CYS A 299 11.87 -16.70 -5.34
C CYS A 299 10.35 -16.89 -5.27
N GLY A 300 9.69 -16.90 -6.42
CA GLY A 300 8.25 -17.07 -6.56
C GLY A 300 7.77 -16.57 -7.92
N PRO A 301 6.52 -16.81 -8.32
CA PRO A 301 5.43 -17.19 -7.46
C PRO A 301 5.37 -18.70 -7.17
N HIS A 302 4.95 -19.03 -5.95
CA HIS A 302 4.56 -20.37 -5.52
C HIS A 302 3.07 -20.37 -5.12
N GLY A 303 2.43 -21.54 -5.16
CA GLY A 303 0.98 -21.71 -4.97
C GLY A 303 0.28 -22.22 -6.23
N ASP A 304 -0.80 -22.96 -6.05
CA ASP A 304 -1.53 -23.65 -7.14
C ASP A 304 -3.04 -23.39 -7.12
N LEU A 305 -3.52 -22.44 -6.31
CA LEU A 305 -4.90 -21.97 -6.39
C LEU A 305 -5.03 -20.90 -7.48
N THR A 306 -6.05 -20.99 -8.31
CA THR A 306 -6.44 -19.92 -9.25
C THR A 306 -7.91 -19.63 -9.08
N ILE A 307 -8.30 -18.37 -9.24
CA ILE A 307 -9.70 -17.94 -9.13
C ILE A 307 -10.10 -17.25 -10.43
N SER A 308 -11.09 -17.81 -11.11
CA SER A 308 -11.80 -17.14 -12.20
C SER A 308 -13.09 -16.57 -11.64
N TRP A 309 -13.11 -15.26 -11.42
CA TRP A 309 -14.30 -14.56 -10.92
C TRP A 309 -15.45 -14.64 -11.92
N ALA A 310 -15.18 -14.40 -13.21
CA ALA A 310 -16.18 -14.37 -14.26
C ALA A 310 -16.91 -15.71 -14.45
N SER A 311 -16.18 -16.83 -14.40
CA SER A 311 -16.78 -18.17 -14.47
C SER A 311 -17.15 -18.74 -13.10
N LYS A 312 -16.94 -17.97 -12.02
CA LYS A 312 -17.13 -18.39 -10.63
C LYS A 312 -16.54 -19.77 -10.33
N THR A 313 -15.29 -19.97 -10.73
CA THR A 313 -14.59 -21.25 -10.61
C THR A 313 -13.24 -21.04 -9.93
N ALA A 314 -12.97 -21.79 -8.88
CA ALA A 314 -11.65 -21.94 -8.30
C ALA A 314 -10.99 -23.19 -8.88
N THR A 315 -9.70 -23.16 -9.18
CA THR A 315 -8.96 -24.37 -9.59
C THR A 315 -7.80 -24.59 -8.64
N ARG A 316 -7.71 -25.78 -8.04
CA ARG A 316 -6.62 -26.21 -7.16
C ARG A 316 -6.10 -27.56 -7.65
N ALA A 317 -4.78 -27.73 -7.76
CA ALA A 317 -4.17 -28.94 -8.33
C ALA A 317 -4.82 -29.40 -9.66
N GLY A 318 -5.20 -28.43 -10.52
CA GLY A 318 -5.85 -28.69 -11.81
C GLY A 318 -7.33 -29.08 -11.75
N GLN A 319 -7.94 -29.17 -10.56
CA GLN A 319 -9.35 -29.52 -10.38
C GLN A 319 -10.25 -28.28 -10.28
N PRO A 320 -11.22 -28.09 -11.19
CA PRO A 320 -12.15 -26.97 -11.14
C PRO A 320 -13.24 -27.19 -10.09
N ILE A 321 -13.50 -26.16 -9.30
CA ILE A 321 -14.45 -26.13 -8.19
C ILE A 321 -15.36 -24.90 -8.41
N PRO A 322 -16.62 -25.09 -8.82
CA PRO A 322 -17.56 -23.98 -8.95
C PRO A 322 -17.93 -23.43 -7.57
N PHE A 323 -18.21 -22.14 -7.51
CA PHE A 323 -18.62 -21.45 -6.29
C PHE A 323 -19.72 -20.43 -6.54
N ASP A 324 -20.56 -20.15 -5.53
CA ASP A 324 -21.55 -19.05 -5.55
C ASP A 324 -21.20 -17.92 -4.57
N GLY A 325 -20.08 -18.08 -3.86
CA GLY A 325 -19.48 -17.15 -2.91
C GLY A 325 -18.17 -17.73 -2.40
N LEU A 326 -17.36 -16.94 -1.69
CA LEU A 326 -16.18 -17.47 -0.99
C LEU A 326 -16.33 -17.27 0.52
N ALA A 327 -15.79 -18.21 1.30
CA ALA A 327 -15.63 -18.08 2.74
C ALA A 327 -14.15 -18.18 3.10
N LEU A 328 -13.50 -17.04 3.37
CA LEU A 328 -12.09 -16.94 3.74
C LEU A 328 -11.96 -17.13 5.25
N VAL A 329 -11.57 -18.34 5.68
CA VAL A 329 -11.43 -18.70 7.10
C VAL A 329 -9.95 -18.72 7.47
N VAL A 330 -9.47 -17.63 8.07
CA VAL A 330 -8.04 -17.38 8.26
C VAL A 330 -7.64 -17.22 9.73
N GLY A 331 -6.52 -17.85 10.10
CA GLY A 331 -5.94 -17.81 11.44
C GLY A 331 -4.61 -17.03 11.50
N GLY A 332 -4.53 -16.00 12.35
CA GLY A 332 -3.29 -15.28 12.63
C GLY A 332 -2.69 -14.57 11.41
N SER A 333 -1.46 -14.93 11.03
CA SER A 333 -0.78 -14.32 9.87
C SER A 333 -1.37 -14.72 8.53
N ALA A 334 -2.24 -15.74 8.47
CA ALA A 334 -2.91 -16.16 7.24
C ALA A 334 -3.90 -15.11 6.68
N VAL A 335 -4.18 -14.04 7.43
CA VAL A 335 -4.92 -12.87 6.91
C VAL A 335 -4.31 -12.31 5.62
N THR A 336 -3.00 -12.49 5.40
CA THR A 336 -2.31 -12.06 4.18
C THR A 336 -2.84 -12.76 2.92
N VAL A 337 -3.22 -14.03 3.02
CA VAL A 337 -3.85 -14.80 1.94
C VAL A 337 -5.23 -14.24 1.62
N ALA A 338 -6.04 -13.96 2.66
CA ALA A 338 -7.34 -13.32 2.48
C ALA A 338 -7.20 -11.95 1.81
N LEU A 339 -6.23 -11.13 2.24
CA LEU A 339 -5.98 -9.81 1.65
C LEU A 339 -5.64 -9.89 0.16
N GLN A 340 -4.83 -10.86 -0.26
CA GLN A 340 -4.46 -10.99 -1.67
C GLN A 340 -5.67 -11.42 -2.53
N LEU A 341 -6.48 -12.36 -2.05
CA LEU A 341 -7.73 -12.77 -2.70
C LEU A 341 -8.74 -11.62 -2.79
N LEU A 342 -8.88 -10.84 -1.71
CA LEU A 342 -9.78 -9.69 -1.67
C LEU A 342 -9.34 -8.58 -2.62
N GLN A 343 -8.05 -8.27 -2.70
CA GLN A 343 -7.52 -7.27 -3.62
C GLN A 343 -7.81 -7.63 -5.08
N ASP A 344 -7.64 -8.90 -5.43
CA ASP A 344 -7.93 -9.37 -6.78
C ASP A 344 -9.43 -9.38 -7.08
N TRP A 345 -10.26 -9.78 -6.10
CA TRP A 345 -11.72 -9.66 -6.21
C TRP A 345 -12.15 -8.20 -6.42
N LEU A 346 -11.54 -7.25 -5.71
CA LEU A 346 -11.86 -5.83 -5.86
C LEU A 346 -11.49 -5.27 -7.24
N VAL A 347 -10.41 -5.78 -7.85
CA VAL A 347 -9.92 -5.30 -9.16
C VAL A 347 -10.62 -6.02 -10.32
N LYS A 348 -10.78 -7.34 -10.23
CA LYS A 348 -11.27 -8.20 -11.34
C LYS A 348 -12.73 -8.63 -11.17
N GLY A 349 -13.31 -8.46 -9.99
CA GLY A 349 -14.66 -8.94 -9.65
C GLY A 349 -15.80 -8.07 -10.16
N ASP A 350 -15.54 -7.02 -10.97
CA ASP A 350 -16.58 -6.12 -11.50
C ASP A 350 -17.68 -6.85 -12.29
N ALA A 351 -17.35 -7.95 -12.97
CA ALA A 351 -18.33 -8.81 -13.65
C ALA A 351 -19.19 -9.66 -12.68
N CYS A 352 -18.83 -9.73 -11.40
CA CYS A 352 -19.41 -10.63 -10.40
C CYS A 352 -19.67 -9.92 -9.06
N ARG A 353 -19.99 -8.62 -9.06
CA ARG A 353 -20.38 -7.85 -7.85
C ARG A 353 -21.65 -8.36 -7.16
N SER A 354 -22.23 -9.49 -7.56
CA SER A 354 -23.25 -10.22 -6.79
C SER A 354 -22.64 -11.34 -5.92
N LEU A 355 -21.34 -11.59 -6.01
CA LEU A 355 -20.65 -12.66 -5.29
C LEU A 355 -20.39 -12.24 -3.84
N GLY A 356 -20.91 -13.01 -2.89
CA GLY A 356 -20.65 -12.81 -1.47
C GLY A 356 -19.27 -13.30 -1.06
N ILE A 357 -18.58 -12.55 -0.21
CA ILE A 357 -17.33 -12.96 0.45
C ILE A 357 -17.54 -12.90 1.96
N ASP A 358 -17.52 -14.06 2.62
CA ASP A 358 -17.47 -14.13 4.07
C ASP A 358 -16.02 -14.22 4.51
N ILE A 359 -15.61 -13.42 5.49
CA ILE A 359 -14.27 -13.45 6.08
C ILE A 359 -14.41 -13.81 7.54
N VAL A 360 -13.83 -14.93 7.95
CA VAL A 360 -13.67 -15.30 9.36
C VAL A 360 -12.20 -15.12 9.71
N TYR A 361 -11.89 -14.14 10.56
CA TYR A 361 -10.52 -13.84 10.95
C TYR A 361 -10.30 -14.12 12.44
N ALA A 362 -9.52 -15.17 12.73
CA ALA A 362 -9.28 -15.67 14.07
C ALA A 362 -7.86 -15.36 14.58
N CYS A 363 -7.75 -14.79 15.78
CA CYS A 363 -6.49 -14.59 16.51
C CYS A 363 -6.58 -15.09 17.96
N ARG A 364 -5.45 -15.06 18.69
CA ARG A 364 -5.49 -15.39 20.13
C ARG A 364 -6.04 -14.22 20.93
N PHE A 365 -5.50 -13.02 20.70
CA PHE A 365 -5.89 -11.78 21.35
C PHE A 365 -6.33 -10.73 20.33
N GLN A 366 -7.14 -9.76 20.74
CA GLN A 366 -7.65 -8.72 19.83
C GLN A 366 -6.55 -7.83 19.25
N GLU A 367 -5.47 -7.62 20.00
CA GLU A 367 -4.33 -6.80 19.61
C GLU A 367 -3.49 -7.45 18.50
N GLU A 368 -3.69 -8.76 18.26
CA GLU A 368 -3.03 -9.51 17.19
C GLU A 368 -3.79 -9.42 15.85
N LEU A 369 -4.96 -8.78 15.78
CA LEU A 369 -5.75 -8.65 14.56
C LEU A 369 -5.13 -7.60 13.62
N ALA A 370 -4.07 -7.99 12.91
CA ALA A 370 -3.46 -7.14 11.89
C ALA A 370 -4.46 -6.83 10.77
N PHE A 371 -4.40 -5.62 10.22
CA PHE A 371 -5.31 -5.15 9.16
C PHE A 371 -6.80 -5.13 9.54
N ARG A 372 -7.15 -5.24 10.83
CA ARG A 372 -8.55 -5.23 11.30
C ARG A 372 -9.34 -4.06 10.74
N ALA A 373 -8.84 -2.84 10.94
CA ALA A 373 -9.54 -1.65 10.49
C ALA A 373 -9.61 -1.56 8.96
N GLU A 374 -8.73 -2.23 8.22
CA GLU A 374 -8.74 -2.27 6.75
C GLU A 374 -9.87 -3.18 6.29
N LEU A 375 -10.03 -4.33 6.95
CA LEU A 375 -11.12 -5.26 6.71
C LEU A 375 -12.49 -4.68 7.14
N GLU A 376 -12.56 -4.00 8.28
CA GLU A 376 -13.79 -3.31 8.75
C GLU A 376 -14.18 -2.11 7.87
N GLU A 377 -13.20 -1.42 7.28
CA GLU A 377 -13.46 -0.42 6.25
C GLU A 377 -13.97 -1.05 4.96
N LEU A 378 -13.36 -2.17 4.56
CA LEU A 378 -13.77 -2.87 3.37
C LEU A 378 -15.21 -3.39 3.46
N THR A 379 -15.64 -3.90 4.62
CA THR A 379 -17.03 -4.35 4.82
C THR A 379 -18.04 -3.21 4.82
N ARG A 380 -17.66 -2.01 5.28
CA ARG A 380 -18.49 -0.80 5.18
C ARG A 380 -18.68 -0.36 3.73
N ARG A 381 -17.63 -0.44 2.93
CA ARG A 381 -17.63 -0.02 1.52
C ARG A 381 -18.22 -1.05 0.55
N CYS A 382 -18.16 -2.33 0.91
CA CYS A 382 -18.57 -3.42 0.05
C CYS A 382 -19.58 -4.32 0.78
N PRO A 383 -20.90 -4.09 0.59
CA PRO A 383 -21.95 -4.84 1.31
C PRO A 383 -21.93 -6.36 1.11
N ASN A 384 -21.31 -6.85 0.03
CA ASN A 384 -21.14 -8.28 -0.23
C ASN A 384 -20.03 -8.92 0.61
N ILE A 385 -19.19 -8.11 1.26
CA ILE A 385 -18.14 -8.58 2.15
C ILE A 385 -18.67 -8.55 3.58
N ARG A 386 -18.71 -9.71 4.21
CA ARG A 386 -19.06 -9.85 5.62
C ARG A 386 -17.81 -10.24 6.39
N LEU A 387 -17.66 -9.71 7.61
CA LEU A 387 -16.51 -9.99 8.48
C LEU A 387 -16.97 -10.50 9.84
N LEU A 388 -16.42 -11.64 10.25
CA LEU A 388 -16.56 -12.22 11.58
C LEU A 388 -15.17 -12.28 12.23
N LEU A 389 -14.97 -11.48 13.28
CA LEU A 389 -13.73 -11.49 14.07
C LEU A 389 -13.86 -12.49 15.23
N SER A 390 -12.88 -13.38 15.35
CA SER A 390 -12.78 -14.36 16.43
C SER A 390 -11.51 -14.14 17.24
N VAL A 391 -11.63 -14.11 18.57
CA VAL A 391 -10.47 -14.13 19.47
C VAL A 391 -10.66 -15.17 20.56
N SER A 392 -9.71 -16.09 20.70
CA SER A 392 -9.83 -17.20 21.65
C SER A 392 -9.61 -16.80 23.12
N GLN A 393 -8.99 -15.64 23.36
CA GLN A 393 -8.83 -14.99 24.67
C GLN A 393 -9.54 -13.64 24.63
N ALA A 394 -10.87 -13.68 24.56
CA ALA A 394 -11.70 -12.50 24.45
C ALA A 394 -11.81 -11.74 25.78
N PRO A 395 -11.63 -10.41 25.80
CA PRO A 395 -12.05 -9.61 26.95
C PRO A 395 -13.58 -9.66 27.10
N ALA A 396 -14.09 -9.30 28.28
CA ALA A 396 -15.51 -9.39 28.60
C ALA A 396 -16.41 -8.54 27.69
N ASP A 397 -15.88 -7.47 27.12
CA ASP A 397 -16.56 -6.52 26.23
C ASP A 397 -16.30 -6.80 24.73
N TRP A 398 -15.73 -7.95 24.39
CA TRP A 398 -15.41 -8.31 23.01
C TRP A 398 -16.68 -8.38 22.14
N PRO A 399 -16.81 -7.58 21.07
CA PRO A 399 -18.00 -7.55 20.24
C PRO A 399 -18.07 -8.68 19.20
N GLY A 400 -16.98 -9.43 19.01
CA GLY A 400 -16.92 -10.54 18.06
C GLY A 400 -17.22 -11.89 18.73
N VAL A 401 -16.84 -12.98 18.08
CA VAL A 401 -16.96 -14.31 18.67
C VAL A 401 -15.72 -14.65 19.49
N GLY A 402 -15.90 -15.49 20.51
CA GLY A 402 -14.80 -16.07 21.28
C GLY A 402 -13.98 -17.05 20.45
N ARG A 403 -13.54 -18.15 21.07
CA ARG A 403 -12.88 -19.24 20.33
C ARG A 403 -13.79 -19.73 19.21
N LEU A 404 -13.27 -19.76 17.99
CA LEU A 404 -14.00 -20.21 16.81
C LEU A 404 -14.39 -21.69 16.93
N ASP A 405 -15.65 -22.00 16.64
CA ASP A 405 -16.23 -23.34 16.68
C ASP A 405 -17.25 -23.55 15.54
N ALA A 406 -17.83 -24.74 15.45
CA ALA A 406 -18.83 -25.07 14.45
C ALA A 406 -20.10 -24.19 14.56
N ALA A 407 -20.48 -23.73 15.75
CA ALA A 407 -21.65 -22.87 15.92
C ALA A 407 -21.41 -21.50 15.26
N ALA A 408 -20.24 -20.90 15.48
CA ALA A 408 -19.84 -19.65 14.85
C ALA A 408 -19.77 -19.77 13.32
N LEU A 409 -19.31 -20.91 12.79
CA LEU A 409 -19.21 -21.14 11.34
C LEU A 409 -20.58 -21.32 10.64
N GLN A 410 -21.68 -21.52 11.37
CA GLN A 410 -23.03 -21.48 10.79
C GLN A 410 -23.39 -20.11 10.19
N TRP A 411 -22.66 -19.07 10.59
CA TRP A 411 -22.77 -17.72 10.04
C TRP A 411 -22.39 -17.65 8.55
N LEU A 412 -21.56 -18.56 8.05
CA LEU A 412 -21.16 -18.61 6.65
C LEU A 412 -22.35 -18.87 5.71
N HIS A 413 -22.35 -18.24 4.54
CA HIS A 413 -23.29 -18.56 3.48
C HIS A 413 -23.11 -20.02 3.03
N LYS A 414 -24.20 -20.79 3.02
CA LYS A 414 -24.19 -22.24 2.75
C LYS A 414 -23.65 -22.66 1.39
N LYS A 415 -23.67 -21.76 0.39
CA LYS A 415 -23.15 -22.01 -0.96
C LYS A 415 -21.75 -21.41 -1.19
N ALA A 416 -21.16 -20.78 -0.18
CA ALA A 416 -19.80 -20.28 -0.29
C ALA A 416 -18.80 -21.44 -0.31
N LEU A 417 -17.75 -21.31 -1.12
CA LEU A 417 -16.60 -22.21 -1.09
C LEU A 417 -15.64 -21.77 0.02
N PRO A 418 -15.42 -22.58 1.07
CA PRO A 418 -14.47 -22.25 2.11
C PRO A 418 -13.04 -22.41 1.63
N ILE A 419 -12.23 -21.39 1.90
CA ILE A 419 -10.78 -21.36 1.74
C ILE A 419 -10.20 -21.13 3.14
N VAL A 420 -9.55 -22.15 3.69
CA VAL A 420 -9.04 -22.19 5.05
C VAL A 420 -7.52 -22.06 5.04
N CYS A 421 -6.96 -21.18 5.86
CA CYS A 421 -5.52 -21.06 6.02
C CYS A 421 -5.15 -20.61 7.44
N GLY A 422 -4.13 -21.21 8.03
CA GLY A 422 -3.69 -20.94 9.39
C GLY A 422 -2.73 -22.01 9.90
N PRO A 423 -2.41 -22.00 11.20
CA PRO A 423 -1.61 -23.07 11.81
C PRO A 423 -2.22 -24.46 11.58
N PRO A 424 -1.44 -25.56 11.52
CA PRO A 424 -1.96 -26.89 11.21
C PRO A 424 -3.15 -27.31 12.07
N ALA A 425 -3.09 -27.10 13.39
CA ALA A 425 -4.20 -27.42 14.30
C ALA A 425 -5.47 -26.58 14.03
N PHE A 426 -5.31 -25.33 13.56
CA PHE A 426 -6.44 -24.51 13.13
C PHE A 426 -7.05 -25.06 11.84
N ASN A 427 -6.23 -25.37 10.84
CA ASN A 427 -6.69 -25.92 9.57
C ASN A 427 -7.48 -27.22 9.76
N GLU A 428 -6.97 -28.17 10.56
CA GLU A 428 -7.68 -29.43 10.83
C GLU A 428 -9.01 -29.21 11.58
N ALA A 429 -9.01 -28.39 12.63
CA ALA A 429 -10.24 -28.10 13.37
C ALA A 429 -11.32 -27.41 12.50
N MET A 430 -10.91 -26.51 11.60
CA MET A 430 -11.83 -25.83 10.69
C MET A 430 -12.36 -26.76 9.61
N LYS A 431 -11.54 -27.68 9.06
CA LYS A 431 -12.02 -28.72 8.14
C LYS A 431 -13.09 -29.58 8.76
N GLU A 432 -12.85 -30.10 9.97
CA GLU A 432 -13.81 -30.93 10.71
C GLU A 432 -15.11 -30.17 10.98
N SER A 433 -15.00 -28.93 11.45
CA SER A 433 -16.15 -28.08 11.75
C SER A 433 -16.97 -27.77 10.49
N LEU A 434 -16.32 -27.43 9.38
CA LEU A 434 -17.00 -27.16 8.10
C LEU A 434 -17.67 -28.42 7.53
N ALA A 435 -17.03 -29.58 7.66
CA ALA A 435 -17.61 -30.85 7.23
C ALA A 435 -18.90 -31.17 8.01
N SER A 436 -18.94 -30.89 9.32
CA SER A 436 -20.14 -31.05 10.15
C SER A 436 -21.31 -30.11 9.80
N LEU A 437 -21.05 -29.10 8.97
CA LEU A 437 -22.01 -28.09 8.53
C LEU A 437 -22.41 -28.23 7.05
N ASP A 438 -22.10 -29.40 6.46
CA ASP A 438 -22.36 -29.78 5.06
C ASP A 438 -21.55 -28.99 4.01
N PHE A 439 -20.42 -28.39 4.40
CA PHE A 439 -19.46 -27.87 3.42
C PHE A 439 -18.59 -29.01 2.89
N HIS A 440 -19.05 -29.71 1.85
CA HIS A 440 -18.35 -30.88 1.30
C HIS A 440 -17.14 -30.55 0.41
N LYS A 441 -16.97 -29.28 0.01
CA LYS A 441 -15.81 -28.82 -0.76
C LYS A 441 -15.13 -27.72 0.03
N VAL A 442 -13.90 -27.95 0.47
CA VAL A 442 -13.08 -27.01 1.24
C VAL A 442 -11.68 -26.99 0.63
N ILE A 443 -11.16 -25.79 0.38
CA ILE A 443 -9.77 -25.60 -0.02
C ILE A 443 -8.98 -25.28 1.24
N CYS A 444 -7.93 -26.03 1.53
CA CYS A 444 -7.01 -25.75 2.63
C CYS A 444 -5.63 -25.45 2.08
N LEU A 445 -5.07 -24.33 2.54
CA LEU A 445 -3.80 -23.77 2.10
C LEU A 445 -2.71 -23.96 3.16
#